data_AF-A0A1D8UXQ0-F1
#
_entry.id   AF-A0A1D8UXQ0-F1
#
_cell.length_a   1.000
_cell.length_b   1.000
_cell.length_c   1.000
_cell.angle_alpha   90.00
_cell.angle_beta   90.00
_cell.angle_gamma   90.00
#
_symmetry.space_group_name_H-M   'P 1'
#
loop_
_entity.id
_entity.type
_entity.pdbx_description
1 polymer ?
#
loop_
_entity_poly.entity_id
_entity_poly.type
_entity_poly.pdbx_seq_one_letter_code
_entity_poly.pdbx_strand_id
1 'polypeptide(L)'
;MWRATALPVRILVLDARSCLPILLAVVDWSLKTLLFSLLATAVFGLISFFGLTLPAAFRWCRRLLIGQTRTAVPTWKRRRFS
;
A
#
# COMPACT_ATOMS: atom_id res chain seq x y z
N MET A 1 15.11 -19.75 9.32
CA MET A 1 14.84 -18.31 9.55
C MET A 1 14.33 -17.60 8.28
N TRP A 2 13.37 -18.19 7.54
CA TRP A 2 12.79 -17.59 6.32
C TRP A 2 11.46 -16.87 6.58
N ARG A 3 10.81 -17.13 7.73
CA ARG A 3 9.54 -16.46 8.09
C ARG A 3 9.65 -14.95 8.22
N ALA A 4 10.83 -14.44 8.59
CA ALA A 4 11.07 -13.01 8.73
C ALA A 4 11.19 -12.28 7.38
N THR A 5 11.49 -12.98 6.28
CA THR A 5 11.62 -12.34 4.94
C THR A 5 10.28 -11.92 4.36
N ALA A 6 9.17 -12.45 4.87
CA ALA A 6 7.82 -12.08 4.46
C ALA A 6 7.28 -10.83 5.16
N LEU A 7 7.97 -10.34 6.21
CA LEU A 7 7.57 -9.15 6.93
C LEU A 7 7.89 -7.88 6.12
N PRO A 8 7.02 -6.86 6.17
CA PRO A 8 7.31 -5.58 5.53
C PRO A 8 8.53 -4.91 6.19
N VAL A 9 9.43 -4.37 5.37
CA VAL A 9 10.59 -3.62 5.85
C VAL A 9 10.11 -2.31 6.50
N ARG A 10 10.51 -2.09 7.75
CA ARG A 10 10.16 -0.90 8.53
C ARG A 10 11.41 -0.11 8.86
N ILE A 11 11.31 1.21 8.76
CA ILE A 11 12.31 2.15 9.26
C ILE A 11 11.67 2.84 10.47
N LEU A 12 12.11 2.45 11.66
CA LEU A 12 11.47 2.82 12.94
C LEU A 12 10.00 2.37 12.94
N VAL A 13 9.07 3.34 12.90
CA VAL A 13 7.61 3.11 12.90
C VAL A 13 7.02 3.17 11.49
N LEU A 14 7.78 3.73 10.53
CA LEU A 14 7.33 3.96 9.17
C LEU A 14 7.59 2.76 8.26
N ASP A 15 6.69 2.52 7.31
CA ASP A 15 6.96 1.58 6.20
C ASP A 15 8.11 2.16 5.37
N ALA A 16 9.12 1.36 5.03
CA ALA A 16 10.29 1.81 4.27
C ALA A 16 9.91 2.49 2.95
N ARG A 17 8.75 2.13 2.38
CA ARG A 17 8.25 2.73 1.13
C ARG A 17 7.78 4.17 1.30
N SER A 18 7.39 4.56 2.51
CA SER A 18 7.04 5.95 2.84
C SER A 18 8.25 6.89 2.83
N CYS A 19 9.48 6.36 2.79
CA CYS A 19 10.68 7.19 2.63
C CYS A 19 10.78 7.82 1.24
N LEU A 20 10.16 7.24 0.20
CA LEU A 20 10.16 7.82 -1.15
C LEU A 20 9.48 9.20 -1.20
N PRO A 21 8.24 9.38 -0.71
CA PRO A 21 7.64 10.71 -0.67
C PRO A 21 8.39 11.67 0.25
N ILE A 22 8.91 11.21 1.38
CA ILE A 22 9.74 12.05 2.27
C ILE A 22 10.98 12.56 1.52
N LEU A 23 11.66 11.68 0.79
CA LEU A 23 12.85 12.04 0.00
C LEU A 23 12.49 13.04 -1.11
N LEU A 24 11.33 12.90 -1.76
CA LEU A 24 10.87 13.87 -2.77
C LEU A 24 10.74 15.29 -2.21
N ALA A 25 10.25 15.46 -0.98
CA ALA A 25 10.15 16.78 -0.36
C ALA A 25 11.49 17.36 0.09
N VAL A 26 12.48 16.49 0.38
CA VAL A 26 13.86 16.94 0.67
C VAL A 26 14.57 17.38 -0.62
N VAL A 27 14.35 16.67 -1.73
CA VAL A 27 14.98 16.97 -3.02
C VAL A 27 14.38 18.21 -3.67
N ASP A 28 13.06 18.31 -3.75
CA ASP A 28 12.37 19.50 -4.26
C ASP A 28 11.74 20.26 -3.10
N TRP A 29 12.42 21.32 -2.66
CA TRP A 29 12.01 22.13 -1.51
C TRP A 29 10.92 23.14 -1.90
N SER A 30 9.72 22.63 -2.19
CA SER A 30 8.55 23.42 -2.56
C SER A 30 7.37 23.12 -1.65
N LEU A 31 6.52 24.10 -1.38
CA LEU A 31 5.30 23.91 -0.57
C LEU A 31 4.36 22.85 -1.19
N LYS A 32 4.34 22.76 -2.53
CA LYS A 32 3.51 21.79 -3.25
C LYS A 32 4.01 20.36 -3.04
N THR A 33 5.32 20.14 -3.17
CA THR A 33 5.93 18.83 -2.95
C THR A 33 5.91 18.42 -1.50
N LEU A 34 6.01 19.37 -0.57
CA LEU A 34 5.83 19.13 0.86
C LEU A 34 4.40 18.67 1.19
N LEU A 35 3.37 19.32 0.65
CA LEU A 35 1.99 18.88 0.85
C LEU A 35 1.74 17.51 0.22
N PHE A 36 2.25 17.29 -0.99
CA PHE A 36 2.14 16.00 -1.67
C PHE A 36 2.85 14.88 -0.91
N SER A 37 4.07 15.11 -0.42
CA SER A 37 4.82 14.12 0.33
C SER A 37 4.14 13.78 1.65
N LEU A 38 3.55 14.77 2.33
CA LEU A 38 2.81 14.56 3.58
C LEU A 38 1.60 13.66 3.33
N LEU A 39 0.81 13.97 2.30
CA LEU A 39 -0.35 13.14 1.92
C LEU A 39 0.06 11.72 1.53
N ALA A 40 1.10 11.57 0.71
CA ALA A 40 1.59 10.26 0.30
C ALA A 40 2.10 9.44 1.50
N THR A 41 2.87 10.08 2.40
CA THR A 41 3.36 9.45 3.63
C THR A 41 2.20 9.01 4.53
N ALA A 42 1.16 9.83 4.67
CA ALA A 42 -0.05 9.49 5.42
C ALA A 42 -0.77 8.27 4.83
N VAL A 43 -0.87 8.16 3.49
CA VAL A 43 -1.45 6.99 2.82
C VAL A 43 -0.66 5.72 3.13
N PHE A 44 0.68 5.76 3.06
CA PHE A 44 1.51 4.62 3.45
C PHE A 44 1.37 4.28 4.94
N GLY A 45 1.28 5.28 5.80
CA GLY A 45 1.03 5.13 7.23
C GLY A 45 -0.30 4.41 7.49
N LEU A 46 -1.37 4.82 6.81
CA LEU A 46 -2.69 4.20 6.92
C LEU A 46 -2.67 2.74 6.45
N ILE A 47 -2.00 2.45 5.34
CA ILE A 47 -1.82 1.08 4.85
C ILE A 47 -1.08 0.21 5.89
N SER A 48 -0.02 0.75 6.49
CA SER A 48 0.74 0.05 7.53
C SER A 48 -0.06 -0.14 8.81
N PHE A 49 -0.91 0.84 9.18
CA PHE A 49 -1.81 0.76 10.34
C PHE A 49 -2.82 -0.38 10.21
N PHE A 50 -3.36 -0.61 9.00
CA PHE A 50 -4.22 -1.75 8.72
C PHE A 50 -3.47 -3.09 8.59
N GLY A 51 -2.14 -3.11 8.74
CA GLY A 51 -1.32 -4.30 8.55
C GLY A 51 -1.30 -4.81 7.10
N LEU A 52 -1.69 -3.96 6.14
CA LEU A 52 -1.75 -4.32 4.73
C LEU A 52 -0.38 -4.12 4.08
N THR A 53 -0.05 -5.01 3.14
CA THR A 53 1.06 -4.77 2.20
C THR A 53 0.55 -3.95 1.02
N LEU A 54 1.41 -3.22 0.30
CA LEU A 54 0.99 -2.46 -0.88
C LEU A 54 0.21 -3.30 -1.90
N PRO A 55 0.67 -4.50 -2.31
CA PRO A 55 -0.10 -5.31 -3.24
C PRO A 55 -1.47 -5.72 -2.67
N ALA A 56 -1.58 -5.92 -1.35
CA ALA A 56 -2.85 -6.21 -0.70
C ALA A 56 -3.78 -4.98 -0.69
N ALA A 57 -3.24 -3.79 -0.39
CA ALA A 57 -3.97 -2.53 -0.43
C ALA A 57 -4.51 -2.23 -1.84
N PHE A 58 -3.69 -2.42 -2.89
CA PHE A 58 -4.16 -2.29 -4.28
C PHE A 58 -5.25 -3.30 -4.62
N ARG A 59 -5.14 -4.55 -4.17
CA ARG A 59 -6.20 -5.56 -4.39
C ARG A 59 -7.50 -5.20 -3.67
N TRP A 60 -7.42 -4.63 -2.47
CA TRP A 60 -8.55 -4.15 -1.70
C TRP A 60 -9.20 -2.93 -2.38
N CYS A 61 -8.40 -1.93 -2.74
CA CYS A 61 -8.86 -0.74 -3.47
C CYS A 61 -9.53 -1.12 -4.81
N ARG A 62 -8.92 -2.03 -5.57
CA ARG A 62 -9.53 -2.56 -6.81
C ARG A 62 -10.89 -3.21 -6.55
N ARG A 63 -11.02 -3.97 -5.46
CA ARG A 63 -12.31 -4.58 -5.09
C ARG A 63 -13.36 -3.54 -4.70
N LEU A 64 -12.96 -2.43 -4.09
CA LEU A 64 -13.87 -1.33 -3.78
C LEU A 64 -14.36 -0.61 -5.04
N LEU A 65 -13.46 -0.30 -5.98
CA LEU A 65 -13.79 0.50 -7.16
C LEU A 65 -14.51 -0.29 -8.26
N ILE A 66 -14.05 -1.50 -8.57
CA ILE A 66 -14.53 -2.31 -9.71
C ILE A 66 -15.50 -3.40 -9.24
N GLY A 67 -15.52 -3.68 -7.93
CA GLY A 67 -16.31 -4.74 -7.34
C GLY A 67 -15.55 -6.05 -7.17
N GLN A 68 -16.26 -7.05 -6.63
CA GLN A 68 -15.67 -8.32 -6.21
C GLN A 68 -15.44 -9.30 -7.36
N THR A 69 -16.01 -9.02 -8.54
CA THR A 69 -15.96 -9.91 -9.69
C THR A 69 -14.56 -9.94 -10.30
N ARG A 70 -14.06 -11.16 -10.52
CA ARG A 70 -12.84 -11.40 -11.33
C ARG A 70 -13.31 -11.95 -12.66
N THR A 71 -13.33 -11.10 -13.69
CA THR A 71 -13.76 -11.47 -15.06
C THR A 71 -12.84 -12.51 -15.68
N ALA A 72 -11.54 -12.45 -15.38
CA ALA A 72 -10.55 -13.42 -15.84
C ALA A 72 -10.67 -14.82 -15.21
N VAL A 73 -11.51 -15.00 -14.18
CA VAL A 73 -11.72 -16.31 -13.54
C VAL A 73 -13.15 -16.77 -13.85
N PRO A 74 -13.31 -17.87 -14.61
CA PRO A 74 -14.64 -18.37 -14.94
C PRO A 74 -15.41 -18.72 -13.66
N THR A 75 -16.72 -18.50 -13.68
CA THR A 75 -17.58 -18.53 -12.48
C THR A 75 -17.47 -19.85 -11.70
N TRP A 76 -17.30 -20.99 -12.40
CA TRP A 76 -17.14 -22.32 -11.79
C TRP A 76 -15.78 -22.56 -11.12
N LYS A 77 -14.75 -21.74 -11.40
CA LYS A 77 -13.43 -21.79 -10.72
C LYS A 77 -13.29 -20.76 -9.61
N ARG A 78 -14.32 -19.95 -9.35
CA ARG A 78 -14.27 -18.92 -8.31
C ARG A 78 -14.34 -19.59 -6.93
N ARG A 79 -13.30 -19.45 -6.10
CA ARG A 79 -13.35 -19.85 -4.70
C ARG A 79 -14.50 -19.11 -4.02
N ARG A 80 -15.51 -19.85 -3.55
CA ARG A 80 -16.50 -19.36 -2.60
C ARG A 80 -15.77 -19.30 -1.26
N PHE A 81 -15.51 -18.09 -0.76
CA PHE A 81 -15.19 -17.93 0.65
C PHE A 81 -16.53 -18.08 1.36
N SER A 82 -16.81 -19.28 1.88
CA SER A 82 -17.89 -19.55 2.82
C SER A 82 -17.63 -18.80 4.11
#